data_AF-A0A5E4J062-F1
#
_entry.id   AF-A0A5E4J062-F1
#
_cell.length_a   1.000
_cell.length_b   1.000
_cell.length_c   1.000
_cell.angle_alpha   90.00
_cell.angle_beta   90.00
_cell.angle_gamma   90.00
#
_symmetry.space_group_name_H-M   'P 1'
#
loop_
_entity.id
_entity.type
_entity.pdbx_description
1 polymer ?
#
loop_
_entity_poly.entity_id
_entity_poly.type
_entity_poly.pdbx_seq_one_letter_code
_entity_poly.pdbx_strand_id
1 'polypeptide(L)'
;MNTRNLMLLPKKKLDNLYSRGSFLHYPEGFYEGKPLFFLFSFKLIPLNWLASLFWKGKYFYEVGRLFCNKLLWFKLFYGRFYFGKSSFDKKSCIVLDYHKSSLIGFFARDEIRSVGDNLFLGRAYFLGIFTCYFVLNSN
;
A
#
# COMPACT_ATOMS: atom_id res chain seq x y z
N MET A 1 -8.64 -0.22 15.61
CA MET A 1 -7.57 0.82 15.54
C MET A 1 -7.92 1.80 14.42
N ASN A 2 -7.72 3.11 14.57
CA ASN A 2 -8.08 4.11 13.55
C ASN A 2 -6.81 4.69 12.87
N THR A 3 -6.91 5.04 11.59
CA THR A 3 -5.89 5.65 10.73
C THR A 3 -5.10 6.79 11.39
N ARG A 4 -5.76 7.68 12.16
CA ARG A 4 -5.08 8.79 12.86
C ARG A 4 -4.04 8.31 13.87
N ASN A 5 -4.30 7.19 14.55
CA ASN A 5 -3.36 6.65 15.53
C ASN A 5 -2.13 6.03 14.86
N LEU A 6 -2.27 5.52 13.62
CA LEU A 6 -1.17 4.92 12.87
C LEU A 6 -0.17 5.95 12.36
N MET A 7 -0.64 7.14 11.99
CA MET A 7 0.22 8.23 11.49
C MET A 7 1.24 8.73 12.53
N LEU A 8 0.96 8.53 13.81
CA LEU A 8 1.82 8.98 14.91
C LEU A 8 2.76 7.89 15.42
N LEU A 9 2.69 6.67 14.87
CA LEU A 9 3.51 5.57 15.36
C LEU A 9 4.95 5.68 14.84
N PRO A 10 5.95 5.50 15.71
CA PRO A 10 7.33 5.36 15.26
C PRO A 10 7.47 4.10 14.40
N LYS A 11 8.42 4.13 13.46
CA LYS A 11 8.68 3.03 12.51
C LYS A 11 8.72 1.64 13.17
N LYS A 12 9.40 1.49 14.32
CA LYS A 12 9.48 0.21 15.04
C LYS A 12 8.11 -0.32 15.47
N LYS A 13 7.18 0.55 15.87
CA LYS A 13 5.80 0.14 16.20
C LYS A 13 5.03 -0.25 14.94
N LEU A 14 5.22 0.45 13.82
CA LEU A 14 4.63 0.08 12.52
C LEU A 14 5.18 -1.27 12.01
N ASP A 15 6.47 -1.52 12.16
CA ASP A 15 7.11 -2.79 11.80
C ASP A 15 6.50 -3.95 12.60
N ASN A 16 6.36 -3.78 13.92
CA ASN A 16 5.75 -4.77 14.80
C ASN A 16 4.27 -5.00 14.46
N LEU A 17 3.55 -3.92 14.19
CA LEU A 17 2.14 -4.00 13.82
C LEU A 17 1.94 -4.74 12.50
N TYR A 18 2.71 -4.38 11.47
CA TYR A 18 2.69 -5.06 10.18
C TYR A 18 3.01 -6.56 10.34
N SER A 19 4.02 -6.90 11.15
CA SER A 19 4.43 -8.29 11.40
C SER A 19 3.37 -9.17 12.07
N ARG A 20 2.38 -8.54 12.74
CA ARG A 20 1.26 -9.19 13.43
C ARG A 20 -0.04 -9.14 12.64
N GLY A 21 -0.10 -8.36 11.56
CA GLY A 21 -1.30 -8.21 10.74
C GLY A 21 -1.72 -9.52 10.08
N SER A 22 -3.02 -9.67 9.85
CA SER A 22 -3.61 -10.81 9.17
C SER A 22 -3.62 -10.62 7.66
N PHE A 23 -3.88 -11.69 6.92
CA PHE A 23 -4.02 -11.71 5.47
C PHE A 23 -5.23 -12.57 5.06
N LEU A 24 -6.19 -12.76 5.95
CA LEU A 24 -7.17 -13.84 5.83
C LEU A 24 -8.18 -13.63 4.69
N HIS A 25 -8.36 -12.41 4.21
CA HIS A 25 -9.39 -12.07 3.24
C HIS A 25 -8.81 -11.11 2.20
N TYR A 26 -9.27 -11.22 0.95
CA TYR A 26 -8.96 -10.22 -0.06
C TYR A 26 -9.78 -8.95 0.19
N PRO A 27 -9.18 -7.76 -0.04
CA PRO A 27 -9.95 -6.53 -0.06
C PRO A 27 -10.88 -6.52 -1.28
N GLU A 28 -12.06 -5.94 -1.12
CA GLU A 28 -13.00 -5.67 -2.20
C GLU A 28 -13.53 -4.25 -2.10
N GLY A 29 -13.70 -3.57 -3.24
CA GLY A 29 -14.23 -2.22 -3.29
C GLY A 29 -13.17 -1.13 -3.10
N PHE A 30 -13.61 0.05 -2.68
CA PHE A 30 -12.75 1.22 -2.51
C PHE A 30 -12.17 1.30 -1.10
N TYR A 31 -10.86 1.56 -1.02
CA TYR A 31 -10.18 1.89 0.22
C TYR A 31 -9.50 3.25 0.09
N GLU A 32 -9.81 4.17 0.99
CA GLU A 32 -9.13 5.46 1.11
C GLU A 32 -7.67 5.25 1.51
N GLY A 33 -6.75 5.87 0.77
CA GLY A 33 -5.31 5.75 0.97
C GLY A 33 -4.69 6.93 1.68
N LYS A 34 -3.83 6.68 2.69
CA LYS A 34 -3.02 7.71 3.35
C LYS A 34 -1.57 7.25 3.51
N PRO A 35 -0.56 7.97 2.99
CA PRO A 35 0.83 7.66 3.30
C PRO A 35 1.13 8.01 4.76
N LEU A 36 1.92 7.18 5.46
CA LEU A 36 2.27 7.40 6.87
C LEU A 36 3.70 7.91 7.06
N PHE A 37 4.66 7.39 6.28
CA PHE A 37 6.09 7.65 6.54
C PHE A 37 6.92 7.42 5.29
N PHE A 38 7.72 8.40 4.86
CA PHE A 38 8.56 8.33 3.65
C PHE A 38 10.05 8.31 4.04
N LEU A 39 10.84 7.35 3.56
CA LEU A 39 12.25 7.19 3.95
C LEU A 39 13.25 7.93 3.05
N PHE A 40 12.83 8.70 2.04
CA PHE A 40 13.79 9.40 1.17
C PHE A 40 14.01 10.86 1.56
N SER A 41 15.25 11.16 1.95
CA SER A 41 15.81 12.50 2.03
C SER A 41 16.18 13.01 0.62
N PHE A 42 15.46 14.05 0.19
CA PHE A 42 15.76 15.13 -0.76
C PHE A 42 16.73 14.93 -1.94
N LYS A 43 16.16 14.80 -3.16
CA LYS A 43 16.45 15.68 -4.33
C LYS A 43 15.22 15.94 -5.25
N LEU A 44 14.08 15.26 -5.03
CA LEU A 44 12.85 15.37 -5.87
C LEU A 44 11.56 15.54 -5.03
N ILE A 45 11.66 16.21 -3.90
CA ILE A 45 10.60 16.30 -2.86
C ILE A 45 9.27 16.91 -3.33
N PRO A 46 9.22 17.97 -4.16
CA PRO A 46 7.93 18.55 -4.51
C PRO A 46 7.06 17.55 -5.29
N LEU A 47 7.65 16.72 -6.15
CA LEU A 47 6.89 15.83 -7.04
C LEU A 47 6.22 14.65 -6.31
N ASN A 48 6.92 14.04 -5.36
CA ASN A 48 6.39 12.88 -4.61
C ASN A 48 5.37 13.28 -3.53
N TRP A 49 5.52 14.46 -2.93
CA TRP A 49 4.51 15.02 -2.02
C TRP A 49 3.26 15.49 -2.79
N LEU A 50 3.43 16.12 -3.95
CA LEU A 50 2.31 16.45 -4.85
C LEU A 50 1.54 15.20 -5.28
N ALA A 51 2.23 14.12 -5.66
CA ALA A 51 1.59 12.85 -6.00
C ALA A 51 0.76 12.27 -4.83
N SER A 52 1.18 12.49 -3.58
CA SER A 52 0.40 12.09 -2.39
C SER A 52 -0.87 12.90 -2.16
N LEU A 53 -0.94 14.14 -2.66
CA LEU A 53 -2.18 14.96 -2.67
C LEU A 53 -3.20 14.42 -3.69
N PHE A 54 -2.71 13.84 -4.78
CA PHE A 54 -3.53 13.28 -5.85
C PHE A 54 -3.96 11.84 -5.58
N TRP A 55 -3.16 11.02 -4.89
CA TRP A 55 -3.55 9.66 -4.54
C TRP A 55 -4.66 9.65 -3.47
N LYS A 56 -5.82 9.08 -3.82
CA LYS A 56 -6.99 8.97 -2.93
C LYS A 56 -7.17 7.56 -2.35
N GLY A 57 -6.46 6.57 -2.88
CA GLY A 57 -6.58 5.19 -2.44
C GLY A 57 -6.58 4.19 -3.57
N LYS A 58 -7.20 3.03 -3.35
CA LYS A 58 -7.21 1.93 -4.30
C LYS A 58 -8.60 1.33 -4.43
N TYR A 59 -8.94 0.86 -5.63
CA TYR A 59 -10.05 -0.05 -5.84
C TYR A 59 -9.51 -1.47 -5.97
N PHE A 60 -10.21 -2.41 -5.36
CA PHE A 60 -9.96 -3.84 -5.49
C PHE A 60 -11.18 -4.53 -6.11
N TYR A 61 -10.90 -5.38 -7.08
CA TYR A 61 -11.85 -6.21 -7.78
C TYR A 61 -11.46 -7.66 -7.51
N GLU A 62 -12.26 -8.36 -6.69
CA GLU A 62 -11.99 -9.75 -6.33
C GLU A 62 -11.98 -10.64 -7.58
N VAL A 63 -12.98 -10.45 -8.45
CA VAL A 63 -13.05 -11.11 -9.76
C VAL A 63 -11.86 -10.69 -10.61
N GLY A 64 -11.00 -11.66 -10.93
CA GLY A 64 -9.77 -11.45 -11.68
C GLY A 64 -8.58 -10.93 -10.85
N ARG A 65 -8.79 -10.68 -9.54
CA ARG A 65 -7.80 -10.16 -8.58
C ARG A 65 -7.06 -8.94 -9.07
N LEU A 66 -7.83 -7.94 -9.49
CA LEU A 66 -7.31 -6.71 -10.07
C LEU A 66 -7.41 -5.55 -9.08
N PHE A 67 -6.46 -4.65 -9.12
CA PHE A 67 -6.57 -3.40 -8.38
C PHE A 67 -6.11 -2.23 -9.23
N CYS A 68 -6.57 -1.02 -8.89
CA CYS A 68 -6.06 0.21 -9.48
C CYS A 68 -5.93 1.30 -8.42
N ASN A 69 -4.95 2.18 -8.59
CA ASN A 69 -4.85 3.39 -7.78
C ASN A 69 -5.89 4.42 -8.26
N LYS A 70 -6.56 5.07 -7.32
CA LYS A 70 -7.39 6.25 -7.59
C LYS A 70 -6.53 7.49 -7.42
N LEU A 71 -6.28 8.21 -8.50
CA LEU A 71 -5.66 9.54 -8.48
C LEU A 71 -6.73 10.58 -8.79
N LEU A 72 -7.18 11.31 -7.77
CA LEU A 72 -8.23 12.34 -7.82
C LEU A 72 -9.50 11.86 -8.56
N TRP A 73 -9.56 12.05 -9.89
CA TRP A 73 -10.67 11.68 -10.77
C TRP A 73 -10.41 10.43 -11.64
N PHE A 74 -9.15 9.97 -11.73
CA PHE A 74 -8.74 8.89 -12.63
C PHE A 74 -8.41 7.60 -11.87
N LYS A 75 -8.69 6.46 -12.51
CA LYS A 75 -8.19 5.14 -12.11
C LYS A 75 -6.96 4.81 -12.95
N LEU A 76 -5.80 4.76 -12.31
CA LEU A 76 -4.51 4.54 -12.95
C LEU A 76 -3.76 3.37 -12.29
N PHE A 77 -2.75 2.85 -12.99
CA PHE A 77 -1.89 1.77 -12.51
C PHE A 77 -2.65 0.50 -12.12
N TYR A 78 -3.06 -0.27 -13.14
CA TYR A 78 -3.78 -1.53 -12.99
C TYR A 78 -2.83 -2.69 -12.70
N GLY A 79 -2.96 -3.30 -11.53
CA GLY A 79 -2.14 -4.44 -11.14
C GLY A 79 -2.97 -5.67 -10.80
N ARG A 80 -2.26 -6.75 -10.46
CA ARG A 80 -2.85 -7.94 -9.85
C ARG A 80 -2.49 -8.01 -8.39
N PHE A 81 -3.38 -8.59 -7.59
CA PHE A 81 -3.06 -8.90 -6.21
C PHE A 81 -3.20 -10.39 -5.92
N TYR A 82 -2.40 -10.90 -4.99
CA TYR A 82 -2.38 -12.31 -4.62
C TYR A 82 -1.72 -12.51 -3.26
N PHE A 83 -1.88 -13.69 -2.68
CA PHE A 83 -1.14 -14.05 -1.48
C PHE A 83 0.30 -14.40 -1.82
N GLY A 84 1.25 -13.78 -1.13
CA GLY A 84 2.68 -14.00 -1.32
C GLY A 84 3.45 -13.88 -0.02
N LYS A 85 4.78 -13.89 -0.11
CA LYS A 85 5.67 -13.69 1.04
C LYS A 85 6.12 -12.23 1.11
N SER A 86 6.04 -11.64 2.29
CA SER A 86 6.50 -10.28 2.53
C SER A 86 8.00 -10.16 2.31
N SER A 87 8.44 -9.08 1.67
CA SER A 87 9.87 -8.76 1.57
C SER A 87 10.49 -8.45 2.92
N PHE A 88 9.68 -7.96 3.87
CA PHE A 88 10.13 -7.51 5.19
C PHE A 88 10.38 -8.67 6.17
N ASP A 89 9.40 -9.54 6.41
CA ASP A 89 9.48 -10.58 7.45
C ASP A 89 9.30 -12.01 6.92
N LYS A 90 9.19 -12.18 5.60
CA LYS A 90 8.94 -13.46 4.91
C LYS A 90 7.65 -14.17 5.32
N LYS A 91 6.77 -13.57 6.13
CA LYS A 91 5.44 -14.12 6.43
C LYS A 91 4.44 -13.77 5.31
N SER A 92 3.31 -14.44 5.31
CA SER A 92 2.28 -14.24 4.29
C SER A 92 1.72 -12.82 4.30
N CYS A 93 1.46 -12.26 3.12
CA CYS A 93 0.83 -10.95 2.92
C CYS A 93 0.06 -10.95 1.59
N ILE A 94 -0.72 -9.91 1.35
CA ILE A 94 -1.27 -9.64 0.03
C ILE A 94 -0.26 -8.78 -0.72
N VAL A 95 0.25 -9.28 -1.84
CA VAL A 95 1.15 -8.54 -2.73
C VAL A 95 0.31 -7.79 -3.75
N LEU A 96 0.62 -6.52 -3.97
CA LEU A 96 0.08 -5.70 -5.06
C LEU A 96 1.16 -5.53 -6.12
N ASP A 97 0.97 -6.21 -7.23
CA ASP A 97 1.95 -6.35 -8.29
C ASP A 97 1.57 -5.49 -9.51
N TYR A 98 2.41 -4.51 -9.80
CA TYR A 98 2.23 -3.53 -10.88
C TYR A 98 2.89 -3.94 -12.20
N HIS A 99 3.52 -5.11 -12.26
CA HIS A 99 4.36 -5.57 -13.37
C HIS A 99 3.63 -5.63 -14.72
N LYS A 100 2.29 -5.66 -14.75
CA LYS A 100 1.49 -5.65 -15.99
C LYS A 100 0.96 -4.27 -16.40
N SER A 101 1.28 -3.21 -15.65
CA SER A 101 0.61 -1.91 -15.78
C SER A 101 1.33 -0.87 -16.65
N SER A 102 2.67 -0.90 -16.70
CA SER A 102 3.54 0.05 -17.42
C SER A 102 5.04 -0.27 -17.17
N LEU A 103 5.95 0.36 -17.93
CA LEU A 103 7.42 0.32 -17.70
C LEU A 103 7.83 0.76 -16.28
N ILE A 104 7.13 1.74 -15.70
CA ILE A 104 7.38 2.22 -14.32
C ILE A 104 6.80 1.25 -13.28
N GLY A 105 5.68 0.60 -13.60
CA GLY A 105 5.05 -0.42 -12.76
C GLY A 105 5.92 -1.66 -12.55
N PHE A 106 6.93 -1.90 -13.38
CA PHE A 106 7.87 -3.00 -13.19
C PHE A 106 8.66 -2.89 -11.88
N PHE A 107 8.92 -1.67 -11.40
CA PHE A 107 9.79 -1.43 -10.25
C PHE A 107 9.03 -1.20 -8.94
N ALA A 108 7.70 -1.03 -9.00
CA ALA A 108 6.87 -0.81 -7.83
C ALA A 108 6.24 -2.12 -7.35
N ARG A 109 6.34 -2.38 -6.06
CA ARG A 109 5.65 -3.48 -5.38
C ARG A 109 5.10 -2.95 -4.08
N ASP A 110 3.81 -3.14 -3.85
CA ASP A 110 3.25 -2.94 -2.51
C ASP A 110 2.93 -4.30 -1.88
N GLU A 111 2.89 -4.32 -0.55
CA GLU A 111 2.36 -5.44 0.22
C GLU A 111 1.51 -4.92 1.36
N ILE A 112 0.38 -5.56 1.62
CA ILE A 112 -0.59 -5.14 2.63
C ILE A 112 -0.96 -6.29 3.56
N ARG A 113 -1.31 -5.93 4.80
CA ARG A 113 -1.90 -6.81 5.80
C ARG A 113 -3.01 -6.08 6.54
N SER A 114 -4.07 -6.80 6.89
CA SER A 114 -5.12 -6.26 7.75
C SER A 114 -4.57 -6.11 9.17
N VAL A 115 -4.79 -4.93 9.74
CA VAL A 115 -4.37 -4.58 11.12
C VAL A 115 -5.57 -4.16 11.98
N GLY A 116 -6.78 -4.43 11.47
CA GLY A 116 -8.06 -4.12 12.07
C GLY A 116 -9.17 -4.26 11.03
N ASP A 117 -10.40 -4.03 11.47
CA ASP A 117 -11.59 -4.11 10.62
C ASP A 117 -11.49 -3.08 9.51
N ASN A 118 -11.57 -3.55 8.26
CA ASN A 118 -11.51 -2.72 7.06
C ASN A 118 -10.25 -1.83 6.94
N LEU A 119 -9.20 -2.15 7.70
CA LEU A 119 -7.99 -1.36 7.80
C LEU A 119 -6.76 -2.20 7.45
N PHE A 120 -6.08 -1.81 6.38
CA PHE A 120 -4.82 -2.41 5.97
C PHE A 120 -3.65 -1.47 6.22
N LEU A 121 -2.55 -2.05 6.70
CA LEU A 121 -1.24 -1.41 6.72
C LEU A 121 -0.43 -1.94 5.54
N GLY A 122 0.05 -1.02 4.72
CA GLY A 122 0.82 -1.28 3.52
C GLY A 122 2.27 -0.85 3.63
N ARG A 123 3.14 -1.59 2.97
CA ARG A 123 4.55 -1.25 2.74
C ARG A 123 4.75 -1.14 1.24
N ALA A 124 5.27 0.01 0.79
CA ALA A 124 5.62 0.24 -0.60
C ALA A 124 7.12 0.03 -0.81
N TYR A 125 7.46 -0.60 -1.93
CA TYR A 125 8.83 -0.82 -2.37
C TYR A 125 8.99 -0.29 -3.79
N PHE A 126 10.10 0.38 -4.03
CA PHE A 126 10.51 0.83 -5.35
C PHE A 126 11.92 0.30 -5.61
N LEU A 127 12.13 -0.38 -6.74
CA LEU A 127 13.38 -1.09 -7.06
C LEU A 127 13.81 -2.09 -5.96
N GLY A 128 12.84 -2.69 -5.27
CA GLY A 128 13.08 -3.59 -4.13
C GLY A 128 13.46 -2.89 -2.82
N ILE A 129 13.61 -1.57 -2.82
CA ILE A 129 13.95 -0.76 -1.65
C ILE A 129 12.67 -0.31 -0.95
N PHE A 130 12.59 -0.54 0.36
CA PHE A 130 11.49 -0.05 1.18
C PHE A 130 11.41 1.49 1.11
N THR A 131 10.27 2.00 0.66
CA THR A 131 10.07 3.44 0.40
C THR A 131 9.23 4.08 1.49
N CYS A 132 8.07 3.50 1.78
CA CYS A 132 7.14 4.08 2.74
C CYS A 132 6.15 3.08 3.32
N TYR A 133 5.53 3.51 4.43
CA TYR A 133 4.27 2.96 4.89
C TYR A 133 3.09 3.74 4.32
N PHE A 134 1.99 3.05 4.07
CA PHE A 134 0.70 3.64 3.77
C PHE A 134 -0.42 2.84 4.45
N VAL A 135 -1.61 3.42 4.53
CA VAL A 135 -2.81 2.73 5.02
C VAL A 135 -3.90 2.78 3.98
N LEU A 136 -4.77 1.78 4.03
CA LEU A 136 -5.98 1.66 3.23
C LEU A 136 -7.14 1.41 4.20
N ASN A 137 -8.18 2.25 4.15
CA ASN A 137 -9.35 2.14 5.01
C ASN A 137 -10.63 2.23 4.18
N SER A 138 -11.58 1.31 4.37
CA SER A 138 -12.88 1.32 3.67
C SER A 138 -14.08 1.72 4.56
N ASN A 139 -13.81 2.19 5.79
CA ASN A 139 -14.82 2.82 6.64
C ASN A 139 -15.06 4.29 6.27
#